data_AF-G2DFP1-F1
#
_entry.id   AF-G2DFP1-F1
#
_cell.length_a   1.000
_cell.length_b   1.000
_cell.length_c   1.000
_cell.angle_alpha   90.00
_cell.angle_beta   90.00
_cell.angle_gamma   90.00
#
_symmetry.space_group_name_H-M   'P 1'
#
loop_
_entity.id
_entity.type
_entity.pdbx_description
1 polymer ?
#
loop_
_entity_poly.entity_id
_entity_poly.type
_entity_poly.pdbx_seq_one_letter_code
_entity_poly.pdbx_strand_id
1 'polypeptide(L)' 'MVDTVGAGDAFASICILGLLRDWDLASMLSRAQVFASLIVGMRGATVRDTALYQRLKQQWGL' A
#
# COMPACT_ATOMS: atom_id res chain seq x y z
N MET A 1 0.51 20.91 7.58
CA MET A 1 1.16 19.80 6.87
C MET A 1 0.65 18.51 7.49
N VAL A 2 0.03 17.64 6.70
CA VAL A 2 -0.33 16.28 7.14
C VAL A 2 0.95 15.47 7.12
N ASP A 3 1.22 14.71 8.18
CA ASP A 3 2.41 13.88 8.30
C ASP A 3 2.54 12.96 7.09
N THR A 4 3.58 13.17 6.28
CA THR A 4 3.96 12.27 5.18
C THR A 4 4.70 11.03 5.68
N VAL A 5 4.88 10.92 7.00
CA VAL A 5 5.58 9.82 7.66
C VAL A 5 4.78 8.54 7.48
N GLY A 6 5.34 7.56 6.77
CA GLY A 6 4.70 6.27 6.46
C GLY A 6 4.43 6.02 4.98
N ALA A 7 4.54 7.03 4.10
CA ALA A 7 4.40 6.85 2.65
C ALA A 7 5.46 5.87 2.09
N GLY A 8 6.71 6.06 2.52
CA GLY A 8 7.85 5.25 2.09
C GLY A 8 7.73 3.81 2.57
N ASP A 9 7.37 3.61 3.84
CA ASP A 9 7.19 2.27 4.41
C ASP A 9 6.02 1.54 3.74
N ALA A 10 4.93 2.25 3.44
CA ALA A 10 3.80 1.73 2.70
C ALA A 10 4.21 1.28 1.29
N PHE A 11 4.93 2.14 0.57
CA PHE A 11 5.45 1.81 -0.75
C PHE A 11 6.37 0.59 -0.72
N ALA A 12 7.35 0.58 0.18
CA ALA A 12 8.30 -0.52 0.34
C ALA A 12 7.59 -1.85 0.68
N SER A 13 6.56 -1.81 1.53
CA SER A 13 5.77 -3.00 1.90
C SER A 13 5.11 -3.66 0.69
N ILE A 14 4.54 -2.86 -0.22
CA ILE A 14 3.92 -3.39 -1.45
C ILE A 14 4.96 -3.86 -2.46
N CYS A 15 6.13 -3.21 -2.54
CA CYS A 15 7.24 -3.71 -3.35
C CYS A 15 7.73 -5.07 -2.86
N ILE A 16 7.91 -5.25 -1.55
CA ILE A 16 8.29 -6.54 -0.96
C ILE A 16 7.23 -7.60 -1.27
N LEU A 17 5.95 -7.26 -1.13
CA LEU A 17 4.84 -8.16 -1.48
C LEU A 17 4.85 -8.52 -2.98
N GLY A 18 5.10 -7.55 -3.86
CA GLY A 18 5.18 -7.78 -5.30
C GLY A 18 6.33 -8.71 -5.68
N LEU A 19 7.50 -8.54 -5.06
CA LEU A 19 8.63 -9.45 -5.23
C LEU A 19 8.29 -10.88 -4.75
N LEU A 20 7.61 -11.03 -3.62
CA LEU A 20 7.18 -12.33 -3.09
C LEU A 20 6.11 -13.01 -3.96
N ARG A 21 5.37 -12.24 -4.77
CA ARG A 21 4.28 -12.73 -5.63
C ARG A 21 4.64 -12.72 -7.12
N ASP A 22 5.90 -12.44 -7.44
CA ASP A 22 6.41 -12.37 -8.81
C ASP A 22 5.56 -11.45 -9.71
N TRP A 23 5.14 -10.31 -9.17
CA TRP A 23 4.44 -9.29 -9.93
C TRP A 23 5.38 -8.62 -10.92
N ASP A 24 4.87 -8.28 -12.09
CA ASP A 24 5.62 -7.43 -13.02
C ASP A 24 5.91 -6.07 -12.39
N LEU A 25 7.04 -5.47 -12.79
CA LEU A 25 7.54 -4.22 -12.22
C LEU A 25 6.51 -3.08 -12.32
N ALA A 26 5.78 -2.98 -13.42
CA ALA A 26 4.82 -1.90 -13.64
C ALA A 26 3.61 -2.04 -12.70
N SER A 27 3.04 -3.25 -12.59
CA SER A 27 1.96 -3.55 -11.64
C SER A 27 2.40 -3.34 -10.20
N MET A 28 3.61 -3.78 -9.83
CA MET A 28 4.15 -3.60 -8.49
C MET A 28 4.26 -2.12 -8.12
N LEU A 29 4.89 -1.31 -8.97
CA LEU A 29 5.07 0.13 -8.72
C LEU A 29 3.73 0.88 -8.68
N SER A 30 2.79 0.53 -9.58
CA SER A 30 1.45 1.12 -9.58
C SER A 30 0.70 0.84 -8.28
N ARG A 31 0.70 -0.43 -7.83
CA ARG A 31 0.06 -0.84 -6.58
C ARG A 31 0.71 -0.19 -5.36
N ALA A 32 2.03 -0.07 -5.35
CA ALA A 32 2.78 0.57 -4.27
C ALA A 32 2.50 2.07 -4.17
N GLN A 33 2.42 2.78 -5.31
CA GLN A 33 2.08 4.20 -5.35
C GLN A 33 0.64 4.45 -4.86
N VAL A 34 -0.32 3.64 -5.30
CA VAL A 34 -1.72 3.74 -4.85
C VAL A 34 -1.81 3.54 -3.35
N PHE A 35 -1.15 2.51 -2.82
CA PHE A 35 -1.16 2.23 -1.39
C PHE A 35 -0.50 3.34 -0.57
N ALA A 36 0.69 3.82 -0.97
CA ALA A 36 1.37 4.92 -0.30
C ALA A 36 0.53 6.21 -0.28
N SER A 37 -0.19 6.51 -1.37
CA SER A 37 -1.07 7.68 -1.46
C SER A 37 -2.25 7.59 -0.49
N LEU A 38 -2.78 6.38 -0.26
CA LEU A 38 -3.83 6.14 0.73
C LEU A 38 -3.32 6.31 2.17
N ILE A 39 -2.08 5.88 2.45
CA ILE A 39 -1.48 5.98 3.78
C ILE A 39 -1.19 7.43 4.18
N VAL A 40 -0.69 8.27 3.26
CA VAL A 40 -0.39 9.69 3.52
C VAL A 40 -1.64 10.51 3.88
N GLY A 41 -2.84 10.03 3.53
CA GLY A 41 -4.11 10.65 3.89
C GLY A 41 -4.64 10.31 5.28
N MET A 42 -4.10 9.27 5.95
CA MET A 42 -4.61 8.79 7.23
C MET A 42 -3.81 9.40 8.40
N ARG A 43 -4.43 10.32 9.14
CA ARG A 43 -3.85 10.86 10.38
C ARG A 43 -3.87 9.78 11.47
N GLY A 44 -2.69 9.30 11.83
CA GLY A 44 -2.47 8.28 12.87
C GLY A 44 -2.34 6.89 12.25
N ALA A 45 -1.16 6.29 12.43
CA ALA A 45 -0.74 4.98 11.91
C ALA A 45 -1.55 3.76 12.43
N THR A 46 -2.78 3.97 12.90
CA THR A 46 -3.63 2.97 13.56
C THR A 46 -5.10 3.09 13.16
N VAL A 47 -5.39 3.52 11.93
CA VAL A 47 -6.69 3.21 11.35
C VAL A 47 -6.72 1.70 11.08
N ARG A 48 -7.35 0.95 11.98
CA ARG A 48 -7.71 -0.48 11.86
C ARG A 48 -8.77 -0.69 10.77
N ASP A 49 -8.65 -0.01 9.63
CA ASP A 49 -9.58 -0.19 8.51
C ASP A 49 -9.19 -1.45 7.74
N THR A 50 -9.48 -2.59 8.36
CA THR A 50 -9.33 -3.91 7.75
C THR A 50 -10.08 -3.99 6.42
N ALA A 51 -11.14 -3.20 6.22
CA ALA A 51 -11.89 -3.17 4.96
C ALA A 51 -11.09 -2.52 3.81
N LEU A 52 -10.21 -1.56 4.09
CA LEU A 52 -9.27 -1.03 3.08
C LEU A 52 -8.31 -2.12 2.61
N TYR A 53 -7.68 -2.83 3.56
CA TYR A 53 -6.76 -3.92 3.23
C TYR A 53 -7.46 -5.08 2.51
N GLN A 54 -8.69 -5.44 2.91
CA GLN A 54 -9.48 -6.46 2.24
C GLN A 54 -9.83 -6.08 0.81
N ARG A 55 -10.24 -4.82 0.56
CA ARG A 55 -10.53 -4.33 -0.80
C ARG A 55 -9.30 -4.41 -1.69
N LEU A 56 -8.13 -3.99 -1.20
CA LEU A 56 -6.88 -4.07 -1.95
C LEU A 56 -6.46 -5.52 -2.22
N LYS A 57 -6.61 -6.41 -1.23
CA LYS A 57 -6.36 -7.84 -1.42
C LYS A 57 -7.26 -8.43 -2.50
N GLN A 58 -8.57 -8.17 -2.44
CA GLN A 58 -9.51 -8.62 -3.47
C GLN A 58 -9.16 -8.06 -4.85
N GLN A 59 -8.81 -6.78 -4.94
CA GLN A 59 -8.40 -6.15 -6.19
C GLN A 59 -7.13 -6.79 -6.78
N TRP A 60 -6.21 -7.26 -5.94
CA TRP A 60 -4.95 -7.88 -6.35
C TRP A 60 -5.03 -9.41 -6.46
N GLY A 61 -6.18 -10.01 -6.16
CA GLY A 61 -6.37 -11.46 -6.16
C GLY A 61 -5.59 -12.18 -5.06
N LEU A 62 -5.44 -11.54 -3.89
CA LEU A 62 -4.74 -12.06 -2.71
C LEU A 62 -5.67 -12.69 -1.66
#